data_AF-A0A962BXK4-F1
#
_entry.id   AF-A0A962BXK4-F1
#
_cell.length_a   1.000
_cell.length_b   1.000
_cell.length_c   1.000
_cell.angle_alpha   90.00
_cell.angle_beta   90.00
_cell.angle_gamma   90.00
#
_symmetry.space_group_name_H-M   'P 1'
#
loop_
_entity.id
_entity.type
_entity.pdbx_description
1 polymer ?
#
loop_
_entity_poly.entity_id
_entity_poly.type
_entity_poly.pdbx_seq_one_letter_code
_entity_poly.pdbx_strand_id
1 'polypeptide(L)'
;LLAEAMQAAAESQGLPADTARALAAQTVLGAARMLTESGEDAAELRRRVTSPNGTTQAAIESFEADGFRGMVDRAIDAATARGRSLSAEFGDAGGDA
;
A
#
# COMPACT_ATOMS: atom_id res chain seq x y z
N LEU A 1 -7.35 0.62 5.43
CA LEU A 1 -6.85 1.93 4.95
C LEU A 1 -6.65 1.99 3.43
N LEU A 2 -5.61 1.42 2.81
CA LEU A 2 -5.35 1.68 1.38
C LEU A 2 -6.50 1.25 0.44
N ALA A 3 -6.95 0.00 0.52
CA ALA A 3 -8.04 -0.49 -0.34
C ALA A 3 -9.38 0.24 -0.10
N GLU A 4 -9.64 0.63 1.15
CA GLU A 4 -10.79 1.44 1.55
C GLU A 4 -10.71 2.85 0.95
N ALA A 5 -9.55 3.50 0.99
CA ALA A 5 -9.32 4.79 0.36
C ALA A 5 -9.46 4.71 -1.16
N MET A 6 -8.98 3.64 -1.79
CA MET A 6 -9.16 3.39 -3.23
C MET A 6 -10.63 3.23 -3.59
N GLN A 7 -11.40 2.49 -2.79
CA GLN A 7 -12.84 2.33 -3.00
C GLN A 7 -13.57 3.67 -2.88
N ALA A 8 -13.33 4.44 -1.80
CA ALA A 8 -13.96 5.74 -1.61
C ALA A 8 -13.61 6.73 -2.74
N ALA A 9 -12.36 6.74 -3.19
CA ALA A 9 -11.94 7.54 -4.34
C ALA A 9 -12.70 7.13 -5.62
N ALA A 10 -12.80 5.84 -5.91
CA ALA A 10 -13.56 5.31 -7.05
C ALA A 10 -15.06 5.70 -6.98
N GLU A 11 -15.69 5.59 -5.80
CA GLU A 11 -17.08 6.01 -5.60
C GLU A 11 -17.25 7.51 -5.82
N SER A 12 -16.31 8.34 -5.35
CA SER A 12 -16.34 9.79 -5.59
C SER A 12 -16.23 10.18 -7.07
N GLN A 13 -15.65 9.29 -7.89
CA GLN A 13 -15.57 9.42 -9.35
C GLN A 13 -16.82 8.86 -10.06
N GLY A 14 -17.84 8.43 -9.30
CA GLY A 14 -19.14 8.00 -9.80
C GLY A 14 -19.28 6.49 -10.00
N LEU A 15 -18.32 5.68 -9.54
CA LEU A 15 -18.47 4.23 -9.61
C LEU A 15 -19.47 3.71 -8.55
N PRO A 16 -20.32 2.72 -8.90
CA PRO A 16 -21.15 2.05 -7.91
C PRO A 16 -20.28 1.39 -6.82
N ALA A 17 -20.74 1.40 -5.57
CA ALA A 17 -19.99 0.89 -4.43
C ALA A 17 -19.50 -0.56 -4.61
N ASP A 18 -20.35 -1.43 -5.16
CA ASP A 18 -19.97 -2.83 -5.45
C ASP A 18 -18.84 -2.93 -6.49
N THR A 19 -18.90 -2.10 -7.54
CA THR A 19 -17.87 -2.02 -8.57
C THR A 19 -16.57 -1.46 -8.01
N ALA A 20 -16.64 -0.36 -7.24
CA ALA A 20 -15.48 0.26 -6.59
C ALA A 20 -14.76 -0.73 -5.65
N ARG A 21 -15.53 -1.44 -4.82
CA ARG A 21 -15.01 -2.50 -3.93
C ARG A 21 -14.32 -3.60 -4.73
N ALA A 22 -14.97 -4.12 -5.77
CA ALA A 22 -14.44 -5.20 -6.58
C ALA A 22 -13.13 -4.79 -7.29
N LEU A 23 -13.10 -3.60 -7.88
CA LEU A 23 -11.92 -3.07 -8.55
C LEU A 23 -10.76 -2.87 -7.56
N ALA A 24 -10.99 -2.20 -6.42
CA ALA A 24 -9.95 -2.00 -5.41
C ALA A 24 -9.35 -3.33 -4.93
N ALA A 25 -10.20 -4.31 -4.61
CA ALA A 25 -9.76 -5.63 -4.16
C ALA A 25 -8.94 -6.37 -5.24
N GLN A 26 -9.41 -6.39 -6.49
CA GLN A 26 -8.70 -7.06 -7.59
C GLN A 26 -7.41 -6.35 -7.98
N THR A 27 -7.35 -5.02 -7.92
CA THR A 27 -6.11 -4.26 -8.16
C THR A 27 -5.05 -4.62 -7.11
N VAL A 28 -5.42 -4.64 -5.83
CA VAL A 28 -4.48 -5.02 -4.77
C VAL A 28 -4.02 -6.48 -4.92
N LEU A 29 -4.94 -7.40 -5.20
CA LEU A 29 -4.61 -8.81 -5.43
C LEU A 29 -3.67 -8.99 -6.64
N GLY A 30 -3.98 -8.35 -7.77
CA GLY A 30 -3.17 -8.42 -8.98
C GLY A 30 -1.77 -7.84 -8.77
N ALA A 31 -1.66 -6.72 -8.07
CA ALA A 31 -0.37 -6.13 -7.71
C ALA A 31 0.46 -7.06 -6.82
N ALA A 32 -0.16 -7.66 -5.80
CA ALA A 32 0.52 -8.63 -4.94
C ALA A 32 1.03 -9.85 -5.73
N ARG A 33 0.19 -10.43 -6.61
CA ARG A 33 0.58 -11.54 -7.48
C ARG A 33 1.75 -11.18 -8.38
N MET A 34 1.70 -10.01 -9.04
CA MET A 34 2.82 -9.55 -9.88
C MET A 34 4.12 -9.47 -9.08
N LEU A 35 4.09 -8.93 -7.86
CA LEU A 35 5.27 -8.82 -7.00
C LEU A 35 5.83 -10.18 -6.58
N THR A 36 4.96 -11.15 -6.28
CA THR A 36 5.41 -12.44 -5.73
C THR A 36 5.72 -13.48 -6.80
N GLU A 37 5.14 -13.35 -8.00
CA GLU A 37 5.21 -14.39 -9.04
C GLU A 37 6.12 -14.02 -10.21
N SER A 38 6.38 -12.73 -10.47
CA SER A 38 7.19 -12.32 -11.63
C SER A 38 8.69 -12.51 -11.46
N GLY A 39 9.19 -12.48 -10.22
CA GLY A 39 10.62 -12.41 -9.92
C GLY A 39 11.26 -11.05 -10.23
N GLU A 40 10.46 -10.03 -10.58
CA GLU A 40 10.93 -8.69 -10.90
C GLU A 40 10.78 -7.74 -9.71
N ASP A 41 11.65 -6.72 -9.68
CA ASP A 41 11.59 -5.69 -8.66
C ASP A 41 10.32 -4.83 -8.80
N ALA A 42 9.75 -4.39 -7.66
CA ALA A 42 8.56 -3.55 -7.63
C ALA A 42 8.68 -2.28 -8.50
N ALA A 43 9.88 -1.69 -8.56
CA ALA A 43 10.14 -0.50 -9.37
C ALA A 43 10.03 -0.79 -10.87
N GLU A 44 10.45 -1.97 -11.33
CA GLU A 44 10.33 -2.39 -12.72
C GLU A 44 8.88 -2.69 -13.08
N LEU A 45 8.16 -3.43 -12.24
CA LEU A 45 6.74 -3.71 -12.43
C LEU A 45 5.92 -2.42 -12.54
N ARG A 46 6.20 -1.42 -11.68
CA ARG A 46 5.58 -0.09 -11.77
C ARG A 46 5.91 0.60 -13.09
N ARG A 47 7.18 0.59 -13.53
CA ARG A 47 7.60 1.21 -14.81
C ARG A 47 6.81 0.64 -15.99
N ARG A 48 6.62 -0.69 -16.04
CA ARG A 48 5.91 -1.36 -17.13
C ARG A 48 4.45 -0.96 -17.28
N VAL A 49 3.79 -0.53 -16.20
CA VAL A 49 2.40 -0.04 -16.22
C VAL A 49 2.31 1.50 -16.27
N THR A 50 3.44 2.19 -16.47
CA THR A 50 3.53 3.64 -16.50
C THR A 50 3.97 4.12 -17.88
N SER A 51 3.01 4.46 -18.74
CA SER A 51 3.30 5.05 -20.04
C SER A 51 3.63 6.56 -19.92
N PRO A 52 4.51 7.09 -20.78
CA PRO A 52 4.77 8.53 -20.85
C PRO A 52 3.47 9.33 -21.08
N ASN A 53 3.25 10.36 -20.27
CA ASN A 53 2.04 11.20 -20.24
C ASN A 53 0.74 10.41 -19.98
N GLY A 54 0.84 9.22 -19.39
CA GLY A 54 -0.31 8.38 -19.05
C GLY A 54 -0.98 8.74 -17.73
N THR A 55 -2.17 8.19 -17.51
CA THR A 55 -2.93 8.38 -16.26
C THR A 55 -2.21 7.81 -15.04
N THR A 56 -1.54 6.66 -15.18
CA THR A 56 -0.71 6.07 -14.11
C THR A 56 0.45 6.98 -13.75
N GLN A 57 1.09 7.62 -14.74
CA GLN A 57 2.18 8.56 -14.49
C GLN A 57 1.68 9.75 -13.67
N ALA A 58 0.57 10.37 -14.07
CA ALA A 58 -0.03 11.50 -13.34
C ALA A 58 -0.39 11.12 -11.89
N ALA A 59 -0.93 9.92 -11.67
CA ALA A 59 -1.22 9.43 -10.32
C ALA A 59 0.05 9.25 -9.46
N ILE A 60 1.11 8.66 -10.04
CA ILE A 60 2.41 8.50 -9.35
C ILE A 60 3.01 9.87 -9.01
N GLU A 61 3.00 10.82 -9.95
CA GLU A 61 3.54 12.16 -9.72
C GLU A 61 2.80 12.88 -8.58
N SER A 62 1.47 12.72 -8.47
CA SER A 62 0.70 13.20 -7.32
C SER A 62 1.16 12.56 -6.01
N PHE A 63 1.34 11.24 -5.97
CA PHE A 63 1.84 10.56 -4.76
C PHE A 63 3.22 11.05 -4.34
N GLU A 64 4.12 11.30 -5.30
CA GLU A 64 5.45 11.84 -5.01
C GLU A 64 5.37 13.27 -4.47
N ALA A 65 4.55 14.13 -5.09
CA ALA A 65 4.34 15.51 -4.65
C ALA A 65 3.76 15.58 -3.23
N ASP A 66 2.88 14.64 -2.87
CA ASP A 66 2.26 14.54 -1.55
C ASP A 66 3.17 13.83 -0.51
N GLY A 67 4.40 13.46 -0.88
CA GLY A 67 5.39 12.90 0.03
C GLY A 67 5.08 11.46 0.47
N PHE A 68 4.43 10.67 -0.38
CA PHE A 68 3.96 9.32 -0.07
C PHE A 68 5.06 8.41 0.51
N ARG A 69 6.27 8.43 -0.04
CA ARG A 69 7.39 7.60 0.47
C ARG A 69 7.69 7.90 1.94
N GLY A 70 7.83 9.18 2.29
CA GLY A 70 8.06 9.59 3.67
C GLY A 70 6.89 9.26 4.59
N MET A 71 5.66 9.24 4.09
CA MET A 71 4.49 8.80 4.85
C MET A 71 4.58 7.29 5.17
N VAL A 72 4.94 6.48 4.19
CA VAL A 72 5.11 5.03 4.36
C VAL A 72 6.26 4.73 5.33
N ASP A 73 7.42 5.39 5.17
CA ASP A 73 8.57 5.21 6.05
C ASP A 73 8.21 5.47 7.51
N ARG A 74 7.56 6.61 7.80
CA ARG A 74 7.09 6.94 9.15
C ARG A 74 6.09 5.93 9.69
N ALA A 75 5.22 5.38 8.86
CA ALA A 75 4.24 4.37 9.27
C ALA A 75 4.93 3.06 9.67
N ILE A 76 5.94 2.62 8.91
CA ILE A 76 6.73 1.43 9.23
C ILE A 76 7.58 1.65 10.49
N ASP A 77 8.18 2.83 10.66
CA ASP A 77 8.92 3.18 11.87
C ASP A 77 8.02 3.14 13.12
N ALA A 78 6.83 3.74 13.04
CA ALA A 78 5.87 3.73 14.15
C ALA A 78 5.42 2.31 14.50
N ALA A 79 5.13 1.48 13.50
CA ALA A 79 4.77 0.07 13.71
C ALA A 79 5.94 -0.71 14.35
N THR A 80 7.16 -0.48 13.89
CA THR A 80 8.38 -1.12 14.41
C THR A 80 8.64 -0.73 15.86
N ALA A 81 8.54 0.57 16.19
CA ALA A 81 8.72 1.06 17.54
C ALA A 81 7.69 0.44 18.51
N ARG A 82 6.42 0.37 18.09
CA ARG A 82 5.39 -0.28 18.91
C ARG A 82 5.63 -1.78 19.06
N GLY A 83 6.03 -2.47 17.99
CA GLY A 83 6.37 -3.88 18.03
C GLY A 83 7.45 -4.18 19.07
N ARG A 84 8.52 -3.38 19.13
CA ARG A 84 9.58 -3.53 20.14
C ARG A 84 9.08 -3.29 21.56
N SER A 85 8.26 -2.26 21.76
CA SER A 85 7.66 -1.97 23.06
C SER A 85 6.75 -3.11 23.54
N LEU A 86 5.93 -3.69 22.65
CA LEU A 86 5.13 -4.88 22.95
C LEU A 86 6.02 -6.08 23.32
N SER A 87 7.08 -6.34 22.57
CA SER A 87 8.00 -7.44 22.88
C SER A 87 8.70 -7.26 24.23
N ALA A 88 9.02 -6.03 24.63
CA ALA A 88 9.57 -5.75 25.96
C ALA A 88 8.51 -5.95 27.07
N GLU A 89 7.28 -5.44 26.87
CA GLU A 89 6.15 -5.59 27.80
C GLU A 89 5.80 -7.07 28.06
N PHE A 90 5.83 -7.91 27.02
CA PHE A 90 5.44 -9.32 27.11
C PHE A 90 6.62 -10.30 27.24
N GLY A 91 7.84 -9.88 26.90
CA GLY A 91 9.06 -10.67 27.06
C GLY A 91 9.55 -10.75 28.51
N ASP A 92 9.32 -9.69 29.30
CA ASP A 92 9.60 -9.69 30.74
C ASP A 92 8.58 -10.48 31.57
N ALA A 93 7.41 -10.82 31.00
CA ALA A 93 6.35 -11.55 31.70
C ALA A 93 6.49 -13.09 31.62
N GLY A 94 7.50 -13.62 30.91
CA GLY A 94 7.71 -15.06 30.70
C GLY A 94 8.98 -15.65 31.31
N GLY A 95 9.72 -14.88 32.12
CA GLY A 95 11.03 -15.27 32.67
C GLY A 95 11.01 -15.97 34.03
N ASP A 96 9.88 -15.98 34.74
CA ASP A 96 9.75 -16.59 36.07
C ASP A 96 8.65 -17.66 36.08
N ALA A 97 8.98 -18.84 35.56
CA ALA A 97 8.32 -20.12 35.85
C ALA A 97 9.32 -21.27 35.61
#